data_AF-A0AAN5BZ52-F1
#
_entry.id   AF-A0AAN5BZ52-F1
#
_cell.length_a   1.000
_cell.length_b   1.000
_cell.length_c   1.000
_cell.angle_alpha   90.00
_cell.angle_beta   90.00
_cell.angle_gamma   90.00
#
_symmetry.space_group_name_H-M   'P 1'
#
loop_
_entity.id
_entity.type
_entity.pdbx_description
1 polymer ?
#
loop_
_entity_poly.entity_id
_entity_poly.type
_entity_poly.pdbx_seq_one_letter_code
_entity_poly.pdbx_strand_id
1 'polypeptide(L)'
;MIEHFQKTYPHIESCVVDCRHLDQVPVLTEGKFDKVFSNAALHWILHDPETRSNTIKGCFNALKPGGIFVSESGALGNVAEVHAAIVSALVIQGIPVEEARAASPWWFPSQEAMKQLLEGEGFQWIKGEAELRQTKLTEHKEGGIEGWYVYTYTEWFGF
;
A
#
# COMPACT_ATOMS: atom_id res chain seq x y z
N MET A 1 7.33 7.79 -12.13
CA MET A 1 6.06 8.38 -11.63
C MET A 1 6.21 9.89 -11.35
N ILE A 2 7.09 10.30 -10.41
CA ILE A 2 7.20 11.70 -9.98
C ILE A 2 7.53 12.70 -11.12
N GLU A 3 8.42 12.34 -12.04
CA GLU A 3 8.83 13.23 -13.14
C GLU A 3 7.66 13.55 -14.07
N HIS A 4 6.81 12.55 -14.34
CA HIS A 4 5.59 12.77 -15.11
C HIS A 4 4.61 13.65 -14.35
N PHE A 5 4.43 13.40 -13.04
CA PHE A 5 3.57 14.23 -12.19
C PHE A 5 4.02 15.70 -12.17
N GLN A 6 5.32 15.97 -12.00
CA GLN A 6 5.88 17.32 -12.00
C GLN A 6 5.73 18.04 -13.34
N LYS A 7 5.77 17.30 -14.47
CA LYS A 7 5.48 17.87 -15.79
C LYS A 7 4.00 18.24 -15.93
N THR A 8 3.10 17.38 -15.45
CA THR A 8 1.64 17.59 -15.56
C THR A 8 1.12 18.64 -14.59
N TYR A 9 1.68 18.68 -13.37
CA TYR A 9 1.27 19.56 -12.27
C TYR A 9 2.47 20.30 -11.66
N PRO A 10 3.14 21.19 -12.42
CA PRO A 10 4.37 21.85 -11.99
C PRO A 10 4.20 22.80 -10.80
N HIS A 11 2.96 23.16 -10.46
CA HIS A 11 2.61 24.04 -9.35
C HIS A 11 2.33 23.28 -8.04
N ILE A 12 2.28 21.95 -8.07
CA ILE A 12 2.12 21.12 -6.88
C ILE A 12 3.50 20.68 -6.40
N GLU A 13 3.83 21.02 -5.15
CA GLU A 13 5.05 20.55 -4.52
C GLU A 13 5.03 19.02 -4.41
N SER A 14 6.11 18.38 -4.86
CA SER A 14 6.20 16.93 -4.88
C SER A 14 7.67 16.48 -4.84
N CYS A 15 7.92 15.38 -4.13
CA CYS A 15 9.25 14.80 -3.98
C CYS A 15 9.17 13.27 -3.96
N VAL A 16 10.32 12.62 -4.15
CA VAL A 16 10.46 11.17 -4.01
C VAL A 16 10.78 10.86 -2.56
N VAL A 17 10.01 9.97 -1.95
CA VAL A 17 10.21 9.49 -0.58
C VAL A 17 9.92 8.00 -0.51
N ASP A 18 10.77 7.25 0.20
CA ASP A 18 10.43 5.91 0.65
C ASP A 18 9.62 6.01 1.94
N CYS A 19 8.33 5.72 1.84
CA CYS A 19 7.41 5.89 2.97
C CYS A 19 7.68 4.93 4.14
N ARG A 20 8.51 3.89 3.96
CA ARG A 20 8.95 3.00 5.04
C ARG A 20 9.87 3.69 6.06
N HIS A 21 10.41 4.84 5.68
CA HIS A 21 11.40 5.61 6.44
C HIS A 21 11.00 7.09 6.54
N LEU A 22 9.70 7.38 6.72
CA LEU A 22 9.18 8.76 6.76
C LEU A 22 9.79 9.58 7.90
N ASP A 23 10.16 8.94 9.01
CA ASP A 23 10.86 9.58 10.12
C ASP A 23 12.21 10.18 9.74
N GLN A 24 12.82 9.70 8.65
CA GLN A 24 14.07 10.23 8.10
C GLN A 24 13.86 11.43 7.18
N VAL A 25 12.62 11.90 7.01
CA VAL A 25 12.27 13.06 6.19
C VAL A 25 11.62 14.15 7.07
N PRO A 26 12.41 14.91 7.85
CA PRO A 26 11.88 15.86 8.85
C PRO A 26 10.92 16.89 8.27
N VAL A 27 11.22 17.42 7.07
CA VAL A 27 10.39 18.43 6.41
C VAL A 27 8.94 17.96 6.21
N LEU A 28 8.71 16.65 6.11
CA LEU A 28 7.38 16.05 5.96
C LEU A 28 6.74 15.61 7.28
N THR A 29 7.48 15.56 8.38
CA THR A 29 7.05 14.97 9.67
C THR A 29 7.10 15.97 10.85
N GLU A 30 7.07 17.28 10.54
CA GLU A 30 7.13 18.39 11.50
C GLU A 30 5.75 18.92 11.95
N GLY A 31 4.68 18.15 11.79
CA GLY A 31 3.34 18.55 12.24
C GLY A 31 2.75 19.73 11.47
N LYS A 32 3.06 19.84 10.17
CA LYS A 32 2.71 21.00 9.33
C LYS A 32 1.43 20.79 8.52
N PHE A 33 0.92 19.57 8.42
CA PHE A 33 -0.20 19.24 7.55
C PHE A 33 -1.51 19.14 8.34
N ASP A 34 -2.59 19.64 7.74
CA ASP A 34 -3.94 19.46 8.30
C ASP A 34 -4.52 18.08 7.97
N LYS A 35 -4.08 17.48 6.86
CA LYS A 35 -4.55 16.19 6.36
C LYS A 35 -3.42 15.41 5.70
N VAL A 36 -3.44 14.09 5.89
CA VAL A 36 -2.61 13.14 5.15
C VAL A 36 -3.56 12.19 4.42
N PHE A 37 -3.31 11.95 3.13
CA PHE A 37 -4.14 11.10 2.29
C PHE A 37 -3.28 10.04 1.59
N SER A 38 -3.76 8.79 1.54
CA SER A 38 -3.13 7.72 0.78
C SER A 38 -4.16 6.87 0.06
N ASN A 39 -3.97 6.61 -1.23
CA ASN A 39 -4.87 5.79 -2.01
C ASN A 39 -4.10 4.71 -2.77
N ALA A 40 -4.59 3.48 -2.72
CA ALA A 40 -4.08 2.33 -3.46
C ALA A 40 -2.56 2.05 -3.29
N ALA A 41 -1.97 2.45 -2.16
CA ALA A 41 -0.52 2.36 -1.94
C ALA A 41 -0.11 1.58 -0.68
N LEU A 42 -0.82 1.76 0.45
CA LEU A 42 -0.36 1.24 1.74
C LEU A 42 -0.20 -0.28 1.82
N HIS A 43 -0.96 -1.04 1.04
CA HIS A 43 -0.84 -2.50 1.02
C HIS A 43 0.53 -2.97 0.49
N TRP A 44 1.25 -2.14 -0.27
CA TRP A 44 2.64 -2.37 -0.66
C TRP A 44 3.62 -1.90 0.42
N ILE A 45 3.44 -0.66 0.87
CA ILE A 45 4.38 0.02 1.77
C ILE A 45 4.44 -0.67 3.13
N LEU A 46 3.27 -1.12 3.62
CA LEU A 46 3.12 -1.79 4.90
C LEU A 46 3.40 -3.30 4.80
N HIS A 47 3.90 -3.83 3.67
CA HIS A 47 4.24 -5.24 3.57
C HIS A 47 5.25 -5.67 4.64
N ASP A 48 6.35 -4.91 4.76
CA ASP A 48 7.42 -5.16 5.72
C ASP A 48 6.97 -4.87 7.17
N PRO A 49 6.89 -5.90 8.05
CA PRO A 49 6.51 -5.71 9.43
C PRO A 49 7.46 -4.80 10.23
N GLU A 50 8.74 -4.75 9.89
CA GLU A 50 9.76 -3.98 10.63
C GLU A 50 9.58 -2.47 10.42
N THR A 51 9.11 -2.06 9.24
CA THR A 51 8.93 -0.64 8.87
C THR A 51 7.48 -0.18 8.93
N ARG A 52 6.51 -1.08 9.07
CA ARG A 52 5.08 -0.76 9.02
C ARG A 52 4.66 0.32 10.03
N SER A 53 5.06 0.15 11.28
CA SER A 53 4.80 1.14 12.34
C SER A 53 5.46 2.49 12.05
N ASN A 54 6.67 2.49 11.47
CA ASN A 54 7.38 3.70 11.09
C ASN A 54 6.58 4.54 10.08
N THR A 55 6.05 3.91 9.02
CA THR A 55 5.22 4.62 8.04
C THR A 55 4.03 5.31 8.69
N ILE A 56 3.30 4.60 9.54
CA ILE A 56 2.14 5.17 10.23
C ILE A 56 2.55 6.27 11.20
N LYS A 57 3.65 6.09 11.92
CA LYS A 57 4.18 7.10 12.84
C LYS A 57 4.59 8.37 12.09
N GLY A 58 5.20 8.24 10.92
CA GLY A 58 5.51 9.35 10.03
C GLY A 58 4.26 10.13 9.62
N CYS A 59 3.20 9.43 9.20
CA CYS A 59 1.91 10.05 8.90
C CYS A 59 1.31 10.78 10.11
N PHE A 60 1.44 10.22 11.31
CA PHE A 60 0.98 10.85 12.55
C PHE A 60 1.77 12.14 12.83
N ASN A 61 3.10 12.07 12.78
CA ASN A 61 3.99 13.21 13.05
C ASN A 61 3.86 14.31 11.99
N ALA A 62 3.49 13.98 10.76
CA ALA A 62 3.21 14.95 9.71
C ALA A 62 2.02 15.88 10.05
N LEU A 63 1.07 15.38 10.84
CA LEU A 63 -0.16 16.09 11.14
C LEU A 63 -0.01 17.09 12.29
N LYS A 64 -0.65 18.25 12.14
CA LYS A 64 -0.96 19.14 13.27
C LYS A 64 -1.82 18.40 14.31
N PRO A 65 -1.83 18.83 15.58
CA PRO A 65 -2.82 18.36 16.55
C PRO A 65 -4.25 18.50 16.01
N GLY A 66 -5.01 17.41 16.00
CA GLY A 66 -6.36 17.35 15.44
C GLY A 66 -6.43 17.18 13.90
N GLY A 67 -5.29 17.01 13.23
CA GLY A 67 -5.23 16.67 11.82
C GLY A 67 -5.81 15.28 11.52
N ILE A 68 -6.15 15.04 10.25
CA ILE A 68 -6.88 13.83 9.84
C ILE A 68 -6.06 13.00 8.85
N PHE A 69 -5.92 11.71 9.12
CA PHE A 69 -5.41 10.73 8.18
C PHE A 69 -6.57 9.98 7.50
N VAL A 70 -6.54 9.89 6.18
CA VAL A 70 -7.52 9.13 5.38
C VAL A 70 -6.78 8.23 4.41
N SER A 71 -7.12 6.94 4.40
CA SER A 71 -6.52 6.00 3.45
C SER A 71 -7.50 4.98 2.89
N GLU A 72 -7.31 4.62 1.62
CA GLU A 72 -7.97 3.47 0.97
C GLU A 72 -6.88 2.54 0.39
N SER A 73 -6.97 1.24 0.68
CA SER A 73 -6.00 0.23 0.21
C SER A 73 -6.63 -1.17 0.22
N GLY A 74 -5.96 -2.16 -0.40
CA GLY A 74 -6.40 -3.55 -0.33
C GLY A 74 -6.48 -4.03 1.13
N ALA A 75 -7.61 -4.62 1.48
CA ALA A 75 -7.87 -5.19 2.80
C ALA A 75 -7.90 -6.72 2.74
N LEU A 76 -8.05 -7.37 3.90
CA LEU A 76 -8.19 -8.82 4.00
C LEU A 76 -9.18 -9.37 2.95
N GLY A 77 -8.73 -10.35 2.18
CA GLY A 77 -9.52 -10.98 1.11
C GLY A 77 -9.40 -10.29 -0.25
N ASN A 78 -8.67 -9.17 -0.35
CA ASN A 78 -8.39 -8.55 -1.64
C ASN A 78 -7.66 -9.54 -2.57
N VAL A 79 -8.11 -9.62 -3.83
CA VAL A 79 -7.59 -10.49 -4.89
C VAL A 79 -7.34 -11.95 -4.47
N ALA A 80 -8.11 -12.47 -3.52
CA ALA A 80 -7.86 -13.78 -2.89
C ALA A 80 -7.75 -14.94 -3.89
N GLU A 81 -8.61 -14.96 -4.91
CA GLU A 81 -8.60 -16.00 -5.95
C GLU A 81 -7.33 -15.95 -6.81
N VAL A 82 -6.92 -14.75 -7.21
CA VAL A 82 -5.70 -14.54 -8.00
C VAL A 82 -4.46 -14.88 -7.17
N HIS A 83 -4.43 -14.45 -5.91
CA HIS A 83 -3.36 -14.79 -4.99
C HIS A 83 -3.24 -16.30 -4.78
N ALA A 84 -4.36 -17.00 -4.58
CA ALA A 84 -4.37 -18.46 -4.45
C ALA A 84 -3.88 -19.17 -5.73
N ALA A 85 -4.26 -18.68 -6.92
CA ALA A 85 -3.80 -19.22 -8.19
C ALA A 85 -2.28 -19.07 -8.37
N ILE A 86 -1.72 -17.90 -8.03
CA ILE A 86 -0.29 -17.62 -8.14
C ILE A 86 0.51 -18.48 -7.17
N VAL A 87 0.11 -18.55 -5.90
CA VAL A 87 0.76 -19.42 -4.90
C VAL A 87 0.72 -20.88 -5.37
N SER A 88 -0.42 -21.34 -5.90
CA SER A 88 -0.54 -22.71 -6.40
C SER A 88 0.37 -22.97 -7.60
N ALA A 89 0.51 -22.01 -8.52
CA ALA A 89 1.40 -22.12 -9.66
C ALA A 89 2.87 -22.23 -9.23
N LEU A 90 3.32 -21.43 -8.26
CA LEU A 90 4.67 -21.51 -7.70
C LEU A 90 4.93 -22.87 -7.02
N VAL A 91 3.96 -23.38 -6.27
CA VAL A 91 4.05 -24.69 -5.62
C VAL A 91 4.16 -25.83 -6.64
N ILE A 92 3.42 -25.77 -7.75
CA ILE A 92 3.53 -26.74 -8.84
C ILE A 92 4.93 -26.73 -9.48
N GLN A 93 5.60 -25.58 -9.51
CA GLN A 93 6.98 -25.46 -9.98
C GLN A 93 8.04 -25.90 -8.94
N GLY A 94 7.61 -26.38 -7.77
CA GLY A 94 8.49 -26.91 -6.73
C GLY A 94 8.92 -25.91 -5.66
N ILE A 95 8.35 -24.69 -5.66
CA ILE A 95 8.60 -23.72 -4.57
C ILE A 95 7.82 -24.17 -3.32
N PRO A 96 8.45 -24.25 -2.14
CA PRO A 96 7.74 -24.54 -0.89
C PRO A 96 6.58 -23.57 -0.66
N VAL A 97 5.46 -24.06 -0.15
CA VAL A 97 4.24 -23.24 0.03
C VAL A 97 4.46 -22.01 0.92
N GLU A 98 5.32 -22.12 1.93
CA GLU A 98 5.64 -21.00 2.82
C GLU A 98 6.48 -19.93 2.11
N GLU A 99 7.41 -20.33 1.24
CA GLU A 99 8.20 -19.41 0.42
C GLU A 99 7.32 -18.74 -0.65
N ALA A 100 6.45 -19.50 -1.30
CA ALA A 100 5.49 -18.97 -2.28
C ALA A 100 4.53 -17.95 -1.66
N ARG A 101 4.10 -18.17 -0.41
CA ARG A 101 3.28 -17.20 0.34
C ARG A 101 4.09 -15.97 0.77
N ALA A 102 5.32 -16.17 1.24
CA ALA A 102 6.21 -15.08 1.67
C ALA A 102 6.66 -14.17 0.51
N ALA A 103 6.62 -14.67 -0.72
CA ALA A 103 6.89 -13.87 -1.92
C ALA A 103 5.77 -12.88 -2.26
N SER A 104 4.60 -12.97 -1.61
CA SER A 104 3.52 -12.02 -1.81
C SER A 104 3.95 -10.62 -1.37
N PRO A 105 3.87 -9.60 -2.24
CA PRO A 105 4.40 -8.27 -1.94
C PRO A 105 3.43 -7.41 -1.10
N TRP A 106 2.35 -7.99 -0.60
CA TRP A 106 1.25 -7.25 0.00
C TRP A 106 0.99 -7.60 1.45
N TRP A 107 0.64 -6.58 2.20
CA TRP A 107 -0.09 -6.75 3.44
C TRP A 107 -1.54 -6.32 3.26
N PHE A 108 -2.45 -7.30 3.35
CA PHE A 108 -3.90 -7.12 3.30
C PHE A 108 -4.51 -7.33 4.68
N PRO A 109 -4.51 -6.29 5.54
CA PRO A 109 -4.95 -6.43 6.92
C PRO A 109 -6.47 -6.55 7.04
N SER A 110 -6.93 -7.21 8.10
CA SER A 110 -8.30 -7.02 8.56
C SER A 110 -8.49 -5.59 9.06
N GLN A 111 -9.74 -5.14 9.18
CA GLN A 111 -10.03 -3.83 9.75
C GLN A 111 -9.48 -3.69 11.17
N GLU A 112 -9.58 -4.75 11.97
CA GLU A 112 -9.07 -4.78 13.34
C GLU A 112 -7.54 -4.66 13.37
N ALA A 113 -6.82 -5.36 12.48
CA ALA A 113 -5.37 -5.27 12.41
C ALA A 113 -4.90 -3.87 11.97
N MET A 114 -5.59 -3.24 11.02
CA MET A 114 -5.30 -1.86 10.61
C MET A 114 -5.61 -0.87 11.75
N LYS A 115 -6.74 -1.05 12.45
CA LYS A 115 -7.13 -0.23 13.59
C LYS A 115 -6.08 -0.27 14.69
N GLN A 116 -5.66 -1.47 15.09
CA GLN A 116 -4.63 -1.67 16.12
C GLN A 116 -3.31 -1.00 15.75
N LEU A 117 -2.88 -1.12 14.49
CA LEU A 117 -1.69 -0.44 14.01
C LEU A 117 -1.81 1.10 14.13
N LEU A 118 -2.92 1.68 13.67
CA LEU A 118 -3.12 3.13 13.72
C LEU A 118 -3.19 3.65 15.15
N GLU A 119 -3.98 3.01 16.01
CA GLU A 119 -4.13 3.39 17.41
C GLU A 119 -2.83 3.22 18.19
N GLY A 120 -2.02 2.20 17.86
CA GLY A 120 -0.68 1.99 18.43
C GLY A 120 0.28 3.16 18.22
N GLU A 121 0.14 3.90 17.12
CA GLU A 121 1.00 5.06 16.82
C GLU A 121 0.46 6.40 17.29
N GLY A 122 -0.75 6.41 17.86
CA GLY A 122 -1.39 7.57 18.49
C GLY A 122 -2.63 8.10 17.76
N PHE A 123 -3.05 7.50 16.64
CA PHE A 123 -4.29 7.89 15.99
C PHE A 123 -5.51 7.47 16.83
N GLN A 124 -6.62 8.21 16.67
CA GLN A 124 -7.92 7.78 17.13
C GLN A 124 -8.71 7.23 15.94
N TRP A 125 -9.17 5.98 16.02
CA TRP A 125 -9.99 5.39 14.97
C TRP A 125 -11.39 6.02 14.93
N ILE A 126 -11.71 6.70 13.83
CA ILE A 126 -13.03 7.31 13.63
C ILE A 126 -13.94 6.36 12.83
N LYS A 127 -13.43 5.81 11.73
CA LYS A 127 -14.21 4.98 10.80
C LYS A 127 -13.28 4.09 9.98
N GLY A 128 -13.74 2.89 9.64
CA GLY A 128 -13.19 2.14 8.52
C GLY A 128 -14.20 1.13 7.99
N GLU A 129 -14.13 0.91 6.69
CA GLU A 129 -15.06 0.08 5.92
C GLU A 129 -14.24 -0.85 5.01
N ALA A 130 -14.78 -2.03 4.75
CA ALA A 130 -14.23 -2.97 3.78
C ALA A 130 -15.36 -3.30 2.81
N GLU A 131 -15.18 -2.90 1.56
CA GLU A 131 -16.20 -3.06 0.53
C GLU A 131 -15.68 -3.95 -0.59
N LEU A 132 -16.55 -4.82 -1.09
CA LEU A 132 -16.26 -5.57 -2.30
C LEU A 132 -16.36 -4.63 -3.51
N ARG A 133 -15.22 -4.40 -4.17
CA ARG A 133 -15.15 -3.57 -5.38
C ARG A 133 -14.54 -4.35 -6.53
N GLN A 134 -15.34 -5.22 -7.14
CA GLN A 134 -14.93 -5.95 -8.34
C GLN A 134 -14.71 -4.96 -9.49
N THR A 135 -13.49 -4.94 -10.02
CA THR A 135 -13.12 -4.07 -11.14
C THR A 135 -12.91 -4.91 -12.37
N LYS A 136 -13.65 -4.62 -13.44
CA LYS A 136 -13.46 -5.29 -14.72
C LYS A 136 -12.07 -4.95 -15.27
N LEU A 137 -11.25 -5.97 -15.53
CA LEU A 137 -9.95 -5.80 -16.17
C LEU A 137 -10.13 -5.33 -17.61
N THR A 138 -9.11 -4.65 -18.14
CA THR A 138 -9.12 -4.16 -19.51
C THR A 138 -9.12 -5.31 -20.51
N GLU A 139 -9.79 -5.13 -21.66
CA GLU A 139 -9.96 -6.19 -22.67
C GLU A 139 -9.04 -6.03 -23.89
N HIS A 140 -8.15 -5.03 -23.90
CA HIS A 140 -7.21 -4.85 -25.00
C HIS A 140 -6.11 -5.92 -25.02
N LYS A 141 -5.38 -6.01 -26.13
CA LYS A 141 -4.16 -6.81 -26.25
C LYS A 141 -3.15 -6.31 -25.21
N GLU A 142 -2.69 -7.16 -24.30
CA GLU A 142 -1.92 -6.84 -23.06
C GLU A 142 -2.76 -6.47 -21.82
N GLY A 143 -4.09 -6.53 -21.92
CA GLY A 143 -5.00 -6.42 -20.77
C GLY A 143 -5.24 -7.75 -20.05
N GLY A 144 -6.37 -7.84 -19.36
CA GLY A 144 -6.80 -9.05 -18.67
C GLY A 144 -5.90 -9.44 -17.50
N ILE A 145 -5.99 -10.71 -17.09
CA ILE A 145 -5.25 -11.23 -15.93
C ILE A 145 -3.74 -11.29 -16.18
N GLU A 146 -3.33 -11.54 -17.42
CA GLU A 146 -1.92 -11.56 -17.82
C GLU A 146 -1.30 -10.17 -17.68
N GLY A 147 -1.94 -9.15 -18.27
CA GLY A 147 -1.52 -7.76 -18.11
C GLY A 147 -1.48 -7.34 -16.65
N TRP A 148 -2.56 -7.62 -15.91
CA TRP A 148 -2.61 -7.30 -14.48
C TRP A 148 -1.48 -7.97 -13.69
N TYR A 149 -1.18 -9.24 -13.96
CA TYR A 149 -0.09 -9.96 -13.31
C TYR A 149 1.27 -9.31 -13.62
N VAL A 150 1.57 -9.03 -14.89
CA VAL A 150 2.84 -8.39 -15.28
C VAL A 150 3.00 -7.01 -14.61
N TYR A 151 1.96 -6.17 -14.67
CA TYR A 151 2.02 -4.83 -14.11
C TYR A 151 2.01 -4.78 -12.57
N THR A 152 1.58 -5.84 -11.88
CA THR A 152 1.53 -5.83 -10.40
C THR A 152 2.60 -6.70 -9.75
N TYR A 153 3.01 -7.81 -10.37
CA TYR A 153 3.98 -8.74 -9.80
C TYR A 153 5.38 -8.65 -10.39
N THR A 154 5.56 -8.21 -11.63
CA THR A 154 6.89 -8.26 -12.28
C THR A 154 7.51 -6.87 -12.44
N GLU A 155 6.76 -5.89 -12.97
CA GLU A 155 7.33 -4.55 -13.24
C GLU A 155 7.61 -3.71 -11.99
N TRP A 156 6.95 -4.00 -10.87
CA TRP A 156 7.22 -3.33 -9.58
C TRP A 156 8.29 -4.03 -8.75
N PHE A 157 8.60 -5.31 -9.04
CA PHE A 157 9.48 -6.15 -8.22
C PHE A 157 10.79 -6.57 -8.89
N GLY A 158 11.04 -6.13 -10.13
CA GLY A 158 12.36 -6.25 -10.75
C GLY A 158 12.85 -7.69 -10.91
N PHE A 159 11.94 -8.61 -11.23
CA PHE A 159 12.30 -9.92 -11.79
C PHE A 159 12.55 -9.81 -13.29
#